data_AF-A0A0C3Q8S4-F1
#
_entry.id   AF-A0A0C3Q8S4-F1
#
_cell.length_a   1.000
_cell.length_b   1.000
_cell.length_c   1.000
_cell.angle_alpha   90.00
_cell.angle_beta   90.00
_cell.angle_gamma   90.00
#
_symmetry.space_group_name_H-M   'P 1'
#
loop_
_entity.id
_entity.type
_entity.pdbx_description
1 polymer ?
#
loop_
_entity_poly.entity_id
_entity_poly.type
_entity_poly.pdbx_seq_one_letter_code
_entity_poly.pdbx_strand_id
1 'polypeptide(L)'
;FHPFCFIQDYQNQTQVEQCWVGDANLALADINTEDSNIVSTYNTWIKNLVTTYNVDGLRLDTVKHVRQDFWPDFLSSAGVFAVGEVLDDRYNYTGAYTKVMDTVFNYPEWFNLIKAFLNPQADMGLLSTSVDLTKQNFKNGALSTVSFSENHDNARNPSGIFDPMLIKSIMTWTFGGDGIPTLYYGQEAGYSGGNDPMNREALWFTSYSTDVMYYKFITKLNQARKMALADKTAKFASTPAEVASSTSHHIALSKYPMLTVLTNSGNASANVQWSITNSGFKSGVTLVDVLSDACESVQVASDGSVPVTFKAGAPKVYLPTTSLNSTSVCGTKAQASSGSSSSAQDSAAFHSQAVTSSVILSVLASAFAFFALA
;
A
#
# COMPACT_ATOMS: atom_id res chain seq x y z
N PHE A 1 31.93 -3.46 -16.02
CA PHE A 1 30.90 -4.51 -15.91
C PHE A 1 31.47 -5.67 -15.12
N HIS A 2 30.63 -6.38 -14.38
CA HIS A 2 31.00 -7.66 -13.79
C HIS A 2 31.28 -8.70 -14.89
N PRO A 3 32.11 -9.73 -14.62
CA PRO A 3 32.25 -10.88 -15.50
C PRO A 3 30.88 -11.49 -15.83
N PHE A 4 30.69 -11.91 -17.08
CA PHE A 4 29.40 -12.47 -17.51
C PHE A 4 29.08 -13.77 -16.78
N CYS A 5 27.95 -13.77 -16.07
CA CYS A 5 27.24 -14.92 -15.55
C CYS A 5 25.76 -14.52 -15.45
N PHE A 6 24.82 -15.44 -15.65
CA PHE A 6 23.42 -15.20 -15.27
C PHE A 6 23.19 -15.61 -13.83
N ILE A 7 22.31 -14.90 -13.12
CA ILE A 7 21.87 -15.30 -11.77
C ILE A 7 21.23 -16.69 -11.86
N GLN A 8 21.83 -17.69 -11.21
CA GLN A 8 21.27 -19.06 -11.14
C GLN A 8 20.56 -19.33 -9.81
N ASP A 9 21.01 -18.67 -8.75
CA ASP A 9 20.48 -18.85 -7.40
C ASP A 9 20.17 -17.51 -6.74
N TYR A 10 18.87 -17.19 -6.63
CA TYR A 10 18.38 -15.98 -5.97
C TYR A 10 18.48 -16.01 -4.44
N GLN A 11 18.91 -17.13 -3.84
CA GLN A 11 19.29 -17.19 -2.42
C GLN A 11 20.76 -16.84 -2.19
N ASN A 12 21.57 -16.78 -3.26
CA ASN A 12 22.95 -16.35 -3.21
C ASN A 12 23.05 -14.85 -3.51
N GLN A 13 23.13 -14.02 -2.46
CA GLN A 13 23.12 -12.56 -2.61
C GLN A 13 24.27 -12.05 -3.49
N THR A 14 25.46 -12.69 -3.45
CA THR A 14 26.58 -12.30 -4.33
C THR A 14 26.26 -12.56 -5.81
N GLN A 15 25.58 -13.66 -6.15
CA GLN A 15 25.11 -13.84 -7.53
C GLN A 15 24.07 -12.79 -7.89
N VAL A 16 23.12 -12.50 -7.00
CA VAL A 16 22.08 -11.50 -7.24
C VAL A 16 22.68 -10.12 -7.54
N GLU A 17 23.79 -9.77 -6.90
CA GLU A 17 24.47 -8.46 -7.01
C GLU A 17 25.54 -8.39 -8.11
N GLN A 18 26.10 -9.52 -8.56
CA GLN A 18 27.27 -9.52 -9.45
C GLN A 18 27.11 -10.35 -10.72
N CYS A 19 25.98 -11.04 -10.89
CA CYS A 19 25.60 -11.66 -12.14
C CYS A 19 24.53 -10.85 -12.88
N TRP A 20 24.51 -11.03 -14.19
CA TRP A 20 23.66 -10.33 -15.13
C TRP A 20 22.22 -10.83 -15.03
N VAL A 21 21.28 -9.90 -15.12
CA VAL A 21 19.84 -10.18 -15.29
C VAL A 21 19.51 -10.31 -16.80
N GLY A 22 18.30 -10.80 -17.10
CA GLY A 22 17.86 -11.10 -18.46
C GLY A 22 18.13 -12.55 -18.86
N ASP A 23 18.23 -12.81 -20.16
CA ASP A 23 18.38 -14.15 -20.73
C ASP A 23 19.30 -14.19 -21.96
N ALA A 24 19.39 -15.34 -22.62
CA ALA A 24 20.21 -15.51 -23.82
C ALA A 24 19.76 -14.66 -25.03
N ASN A 25 18.53 -14.17 -25.05
CA ASN A 25 18.00 -13.30 -26.10
C ASN A 25 18.27 -11.83 -25.79
N LEU A 26 18.19 -11.44 -24.52
CA LEU A 26 18.48 -10.09 -24.03
C LEU A 26 19.21 -10.15 -22.68
N ALA A 27 20.54 -10.14 -22.74
CA ALA A 27 21.39 -10.07 -21.56
C ALA A 27 21.61 -8.62 -21.14
N LEU A 28 21.36 -8.31 -19.87
CA LEU A 28 21.55 -6.96 -19.32
C LEU A 28 22.92 -6.88 -18.63
N ALA A 29 23.84 -6.13 -19.25
CA ALA A 29 25.22 -6.02 -18.79
C ALA A 29 25.34 -5.38 -17.42
N ASP A 30 25.76 -6.18 -16.43
CA ASP A 30 25.78 -5.76 -15.04
C ASP A 30 26.99 -4.88 -14.72
N ILE A 31 26.72 -3.73 -14.11
CA ILE A 31 27.72 -2.70 -13.83
C ILE A 31 28.45 -3.07 -12.54
N ASN A 32 29.79 -3.02 -12.58
CA ASN A 32 30.62 -3.35 -11.42
C ASN A 32 30.59 -2.19 -10.40
N THR A 33 29.64 -2.23 -9.46
CA THR A 33 29.45 -1.20 -8.44
C THR A 33 30.46 -1.26 -7.29
N GLU A 34 31.43 -2.17 -7.36
CA GLU A 34 32.58 -2.31 -6.45
C GLU A 34 33.78 -1.49 -6.94
N ASP A 35 33.79 -1.09 -8.22
CA ASP A 35 34.79 -0.17 -8.76
C ASP A 35 34.49 1.27 -8.34
N SER A 36 35.39 1.84 -7.53
CA SER A 36 35.29 3.23 -7.05
C SER A 36 35.15 4.29 -8.15
N ASN A 37 35.72 4.07 -9.35
CA ASN A 37 35.58 5.01 -10.47
C ASN A 37 34.16 4.97 -11.05
N ILE A 38 33.56 3.78 -11.11
CA ILE A 38 32.17 3.61 -11.54
C ILE A 38 31.24 4.27 -10.53
N VAL A 39 31.42 4.01 -9.23
CA VAL A 39 30.62 4.66 -8.17
C VAL A 39 30.71 6.19 -8.26
N SER A 40 31.92 6.74 -8.39
CA SER A 40 32.12 8.19 -8.56
C SER A 40 31.42 8.75 -9.80
N THR A 41 31.43 8.01 -10.90
CA THR A 41 30.73 8.36 -12.13
C THR A 41 29.22 8.41 -11.93
N TYR A 42 28.63 7.40 -11.27
CA TYR A 42 27.20 7.36 -10.97
C TYR A 42 26.77 8.47 -10.02
N ASN A 43 27.56 8.75 -8.98
CA ASN A 43 27.31 9.84 -8.03
C ASN A 43 27.30 11.20 -8.74
N THR A 44 28.26 11.42 -9.66
CA THR A 44 28.31 12.64 -10.47
C THR A 44 27.12 12.73 -11.43
N TRP A 45 26.79 11.61 -12.09
CA TRP A 45 25.68 11.53 -13.03
C TRP A 45 24.34 11.84 -12.35
N ILE A 46 24.04 11.22 -11.22
CA ILE A 46 22.73 11.41 -10.57
C ILE A 46 22.56 12.82 -10.05
N LYS A 47 23.63 13.41 -9.48
CA LYS A 47 23.64 14.82 -9.08
C LYS A 47 23.35 15.74 -10.26
N ASN A 48 24.01 15.51 -11.40
CA ASN A 48 23.79 16.30 -12.61
C ASN A 48 22.38 16.10 -13.16
N LEU A 49 21.84 14.88 -13.17
CA LEU A 49 20.48 14.61 -13.61
C LEU A 49 19.46 15.36 -12.76
N VAL A 50 19.56 15.24 -11.43
CA VAL A 50 18.64 15.89 -10.49
C VAL A 50 18.68 17.41 -10.65
N THR A 51 19.88 17.99 -10.71
CA THR A 51 20.06 19.45 -10.84
C THR A 51 19.66 19.99 -12.21
N THR A 52 19.94 19.26 -13.30
CA THR A 52 19.63 19.70 -14.67
C THR A 52 18.14 19.75 -14.92
N TYR A 53 17.40 18.75 -14.44
CA TYR A 53 15.97 18.61 -14.70
C TYR A 53 15.08 19.02 -13.52
N ASN A 54 15.69 19.48 -12.41
CA ASN A 54 14.99 19.86 -11.18
C ASN A 54 14.04 18.74 -10.71
N VAL A 55 14.58 17.53 -10.57
CA VAL A 55 13.84 16.34 -10.13
C VAL A 55 13.60 16.42 -8.62
N ASP A 56 12.37 16.19 -8.15
CA ASP A 56 12.02 16.24 -6.71
C ASP A 56 12.20 14.89 -5.98
N GLY A 57 12.27 13.79 -6.73
CA GLY A 57 12.50 12.46 -6.17
C GLY A 57 12.73 11.39 -7.24
N LEU A 58 13.25 10.25 -6.81
CA LEU A 58 13.71 9.17 -7.68
C LEU A 58 12.95 7.87 -7.39
N ARG A 59 12.61 7.12 -8.44
CA ARG A 59 12.31 5.69 -8.35
C ARG A 59 13.52 4.92 -8.87
N LEU A 60 14.12 4.12 -8.01
CA LEU A 60 15.31 3.33 -8.30
C LEU A 60 14.89 1.90 -8.63
N ASP A 61 15.17 1.51 -9.86
CA ASP A 61 14.97 0.16 -10.37
C ASP A 61 15.93 -0.84 -9.71
N THR A 62 15.55 -2.12 -9.68
CA THR A 62 16.45 -3.26 -9.44
C THR A 62 17.38 -3.14 -8.21
N VAL A 63 16.90 -2.51 -7.13
CA VAL A 63 17.74 -2.15 -5.98
C VAL A 63 18.45 -3.34 -5.35
N LYS A 64 17.79 -4.50 -5.32
CA LYS A 64 18.34 -5.72 -4.71
C LYS A 64 19.52 -6.34 -5.47
N HIS A 65 19.75 -5.90 -6.70
CA HIS A 65 20.84 -6.33 -7.58
C HIS A 65 22.09 -5.46 -7.44
N VAL A 66 22.11 -4.52 -6.49
CA VAL A 66 23.29 -3.72 -6.18
C VAL A 66 23.57 -3.83 -4.69
N ARG A 67 24.84 -4.04 -4.34
CA ARG A 67 25.30 -4.12 -2.95
C ARG A 67 24.77 -2.96 -2.10
N GLN A 68 24.33 -3.27 -0.89
CA GLN A 68 23.63 -2.29 -0.05
C GLN A 68 24.44 -1.02 0.28
N ASP A 69 25.77 -1.13 0.36
CA ASP A 69 26.65 -0.02 0.72
C ASP A 69 26.93 0.95 -0.45
N PHE A 70 26.45 0.67 -1.67
CA PHE A 70 26.40 1.63 -2.77
C PHE A 70 25.39 2.77 -2.51
N TRP A 71 24.23 2.45 -1.93
CA TRP A 71 23.08 3.34 -1.90
C TRP A 71 23.26 4.63 -1.09
N PRO A 72 23.86 4.63 0.12
CA PRO A 72 23.96 5.85 0.91
C PRO A 72 24.68 7.01 0.21
N ASP A 73 25.81 6.74 -0.46
CA ASP A 73 26.59 7.77 -1.16
C ASP A 73 25.90 8.23 -2.45
N PHE A 74 25.27 7.30 -3.17
CA PHE A 74 24.48 7.60 -4.37
C PHE A 74 23.29 8.53 -4.03
N LEU A 75 22.54 8.20 -2.98
CA LEU A 75 21.40 8.98 -2.53
C LEU A 75 21.80 10.35 -1.95
N SER A 76 22.90 10.40 -1.20
CA SER A 76 23.48 11.65 -0.73
C SER A 76 23.88 12.56 -1.91
N SER A 77 24.43 11.98 -2.98
CA SER A 77 24.80 12.71 -4.20
C SER A 77 23.57 13.19 -4.99
N ALA A 78 22.50 12.40 -5.02
CA ALA A 78 21.22 12.79 -5.61
C ALA A 78 20.58 13.96 -4.85
N GLY A 79 20.63 13.95 -3.52
CA GLY A 79 20.15 15.03 -2.67
C GLY A 79 18.62 15.19 -2.64
N VAL A 80 17.87 14.19 -3.08
CA VAL A 80 16.40 14.16 -3.15
C VAL A 80 15.85 12.83 -2.66
N PHE A 81 14.57 12.80 -2.32
CA PHE A 81 13.89 11.61 -1.83
C PHE A 81 13.94 10.47 -2.86
N ALA A 82 14.23 9.23 -2.42
CA ALA A 82 14.26 8.08 -3.31
C ALA A 82 13.46 6.88 -2.79
N VAL A 83 12.69 6.26 -3.69
CA VAL A 83 12.07 4.95 -3.48
C VAL A 83 12.83 3.87 -4.22
N GLY A 84 13.22 2.83 -3.49
CA GLY A 84 13.86 1.65 -4.05
C GLY A 84 12.90 0.51 -4.39
N GLU A 85 13.14 -0.14 -5.53
CA GLU A 85 12.47 -1.37 -5.90
C GLU A 85 13.22 -2.60 -5.40
N VAL A 86 12.70 -3.21 -4.33
CA VAL A 86 13.19 -4.50 -3.81
C VAL A 86 12.09 -5.54 -4.01
N LEU A 87 12.08 -6.17 -5.19
CA LEU A 87 11.13 -7.23 -5.55
C LEU A 87 11.44 -8.51 -4.77
N ASP A 88 10.91 -8.62 -3.56
CA ASP A 88 11.06 -9.78 -2.67
C ASP A 88 9.86 -9.82 -1.70
N ASP A 89 9.40 -11.02 -1.34
CA ASP A 89 8.25 -11.23 -0.45
C ASP A 89 8.63 -11.31 1.03
N ARG A 90 9.93 -11.33 1.35
CA ARG A 90 10.42 -11.43 2.74
C ARG A 90 10.56 -10.06 3.37
N TYR A 91 9.81 -9.85 4.46
CA TYR A 91 9.80 -8.59 5.21
C TYR A 91 11.18 -8.20 5.77
N ASN A 92 11.97 -9.17 6.26
CA ASN A 92 13.30 -8.89 6.80
C ASN A 92 14.31 -8.51 5.70
N TYR A 93 14.21 -9.12 4.51
CA TYR A 93 15.05 -8.82 3.36
C TYR A 93 14.77 -7.41 2.83
N THR A 94 13.51 -7.13 2.46
CA THR A 94 13.09 -5.81 1.98
C THR A 94 13.26 -4.73 3.03
N GLY A 95 12.94 -5.03 4.30
CA GLY A 95 13.11 -4.14 5.43
C GLY A 95 14.57 -3.73 5.67
N ALA A 96 15.55 -4.58 5.34
CA ALA A 96 16.97 -4.22 5.46
C ALA A 96 17.35 -3.03 4.57
N TYR A 97 16.76 -2.91 3.37
CA TYR A 97 17.03 -1.80 2.46
C TYR A 97 16.50 -0.47 3.00
N THR A 98 15.44 -0.44 3.81
CA THR A 98 14.96 0.80 4.47
C THR A 98 15.98 1.43 5.44
N LYS A 99 17.10 0.75 5.71
CA LYS A 99 18.22 1.26 6.53
C LYS A 99 19.26 2.01 5.71
N VAL A 100 19.33 1.78 4.41
CA VAL A 100 20.33 2.36 3.49
C VAL A 100 19.72 3.29 2.43
N MET A 101 18.39 3.46 2.45
CA MET A 101 17.64 4.36 1.58
C MET A 101 16.40 4.94 2.27
N ASP A 102 15.79 5.97 1.69
CA ASP A 102 14.66 6.69 2.32
C ASP A 102 13.42 5.81 2.45
N THR A 103 13.11 5.06 1.40
CA THR A 103 11.93 4.18 1.34
C THR A 103 12.08 3.08 0.30
N VAL A 104 11.18 2.09 0.36
CA VAL A 104 11.06 1.00 -0.61
C VAL A 104 9.60 0.77 -0.98
N PHE A 105 9.36 0.19 -2.15
CA PHE A 105 8.05 -0.40 -2.45
C PHE A 105 7.78 -1.57 -1.49
N ASN A 106 6.60 -1.60 -0.87
CA ASN A 106 6.23 -2.64 0.08
C ASN A 106 5.79 -3.94 -0.62
N TYR A 107 6.68 -4.55 -1.41
CA TYR A 107 6.40 -5.82 -2.10
C TYR A 107 5.92 -6.94 -1.18
N PRO A 108 6.51 -7.15 0.03
CA PRO A 108 6.00 -8.16 0.97
C PRO A 108 4.52 -7.99 1.32
N GLU A 109 4.05 -6.75 1.49
CA GLU A 109 2.63 -6.44 1.70
C GLU A 109 1.83 -6.63 0.42
N TRP A 110 2.36 -6.23 -0.75
CA TRP A 110 1.69 -6.40 -2.05
C TRP A 110 1.32 -7.87 -2.31
N PHE A 111 2.24 -8.83 -2.10
CA PHE A 111 1.95 -10.26 -2.28
C PHE A 111 0.77 -10.72 -1.41
N ASN A 112 0.76 -10.33 -0.14
CA ASN A 112 -0.31 -10.67 0.78
C ASN A 112 -1.62 -9.93 0.48
N LEU A 113 -1.54 -8.68 0.01
CA LEU A 113 -2.68 -7.89 -0.44
C LEU A 113 -3.40 -8.56 -1.60
N ILE A 114 -2.67 -8.91 -2.65
CA ILE A 114 -3.24 -9.57 -3.83
C ILE A 114 -3.80 -10.93 -3.45
N LYS A 115 -3.09 -11.71 -2.64
CA LYS A 115 -3.58 -13.00 -2.14
C LYS A 115 -4.86 -12.86 -1.30
N ALA A 116 -4.93 -11.91 -0.38
CA ALA A 116 -6.06 -11.75 0.53
C ALA A 116 -7.38 -11.43 -0.19
N PHE A 117 -7.31 -10.69 -1.30
CA PHE A 117 -8.49 -10.27 -2.05
C PHE A 117 -8.76 -11.08 -3.32
N LEU A 118 -7.74 -11.60 -4.00
CA LEU A 118 -7.90 -12.31 -5.27
C LEU A 118 -7.73 -13.84 -5.16
N ASN A 119 -7.61 -14.38 -3.95
CA ASN A 119 -7.78 -15.80 -3.70
C ASN A 119 -9.06 -16.04 -2.88
N PRO A 120 -10.08 -16.73 -3.43
CA PRO A 120 -11.35 -16.98 -2.74
C PRO A 120 -11.23 -17.75 -1.42
N GLN A 121 -10.10 -18.41 -1.17
CA GLN A 121 -9.83 -19.20 0.04
C GLN A 121 -8.91 -18.46 1.04
N ALA A 122 -8.51 -17.23 0.75
CA ALA A 122 -7.59 -16.51 1.62
C ALA A 122 -8.28 -15.97 2.88
N ASP A 123 -7.53 -16.05 3.98
CA ASP A 123 -7.89 -15.46 5.26
C ASP A 123 -7.34 -14.03 5.35
N MET A 124 -8.19 -13.09 5.80
CA MET A 124 -7.80 -11.68 5.98
C MET A 124 -6.74 -11.46 7.06
N GLY A 125 -6.50 -12.44 7.95
CA GLY A 125 -5.41 -12.44 8.92
C GLY A 125 -4.01 -12.42 8.28
N LEU A 126 -3.89 -12.73 6.98
CA LEU A 126 -2.66 -12.48 6.21
C LEU A 126 -2.29 -10.99 6.21
N LEU A 127 -3.28 -10.08 6.11
CA LEU A 127 -3.04 -8.64 6.15
C LEU A 127 -2.73 -8.16 7.56
N SER A 128 -3.35 -8.74 8.59
CA SER A 128 -2.98 -8.47 9.98
C SER A 128 -1.52 -8.84 10.24
N THR A 129 -1.10 -10.02 9.80
CA THR A 129 0.29 -10.48 9.87
C THR A 129 1.23 -9.56 9.08
N SER A 130 0.79 -9.06 7.93
CA SER A 130 1.58 -8.14 7.09
C SER A 130 1.89 -6.83 7.83
N VAL A 131 0.87 -6.23 8.46
CA VAL A 131 1.03 -5.00 9.27
C VAL A 131 2.05 -5.22 10.38
N ASP A 132 1.96 -6.33 11.11
CA ASP A 132 2.86 -6.65 12.21
C ASP A 132 4.30 -6.89 11.72
N LEU A 133 4.47 -7.66 10.65
CA LEU A 133 5.79 -7.95 10.09
C LEU A 133 6.46 -6.70 9.51
N THR A 134 5.71 -5.81 8.85
CA THR A 134 6.29 -4.53 8.38
C THR A 134 6.74 -3.69 9.56
N LYS A 135 5.92 -3.55 10.61
CA LYS A 135 6.29 -2.81 11.84
C LYS A 135 7.56 -3.35 12.48
N GLN A 136 7.74 -4.67 12.50
CA GLN A 136 8.90 -5.32 13.12
C GLN A 136 10.18 -5.18 12.29
N ASN A 137 10.08 -5.27 10.96
CA ASN A 137 11.26 -5.44 10.11
C ASN A 137 11.75 -4.15 9.43
N PHE A 138 10.88 -3.17 9.25
CA PHE A 138 11.19 -1.94 8.50
C PHE A 138 11.60 -0.84 9.47
N LYS A 139 12.57 0.00 9.09
CA LYS A 139 13.19 1.02 9.96
C LYS A 139 12.18 1.87 10.72
N ASN A 140 11.10 2.30 10.06
CA ASN A 140 10.01 3.09 10.63
C ASN A 140 8.64 2.42 10.41
N GLY A 141 8.61 1.08 10.36
CA GLY A 141 7.43 0.35 9.92
C GLY A 141 6.95 0.77 8.53
N ALA A 142 5.65 0.72 8.30
CA ALA A 142 5.04 1.03 7.01
C ALA A 142 5.00 2.55 6.70
N LEU A 143 5.31 3.44 7.65
CA LEU A 143 5.34 4.89 7.39
C LEU A 143 6.42 5.29 6.39
N SER A 144 7.49 4.49 6.28
CA SER A 144 8.59 4.70 5.33
C SER A 144 8.54 3.70 4.17
N THR A 145 7.35 3.39 3.66
CA THR A 145 7.17 2.57 2.46
C THR A 145 6.32 3.27 1.40
N VAL A 146 6.39 2.77 0.18
CA VAL A 146 5.42 3.05 -0.87
C VAL A 146 4.43 1.88 -0.93
N SER A 147 3.15 2.17 -0.69
CA SER A 147 2.06 1.19 -0.83
C SER A 147 1.51 1.26 -2.25
N PHE A 148 1.32 0.11 -2.88
CA PHE A 148 0.86 0.00 -4.27
C PHE A 148 0.09 -1.31 -4.44
N SER A 149 -0.69 -1.40 -5.51
CA SER A 149 -1.49 -2.60 -5.83
C SER A 149 -1.30 -3.10 -7.25
N GLU A 150 -0.86 -2.24 -8.18
CA GLU A 150 -0.55 -2.60 -9.56
C GLU A 150 0.76 -1.92 -9.96
N ASN A 151 1.45 -2.52 -10.92
CA ASN A 151 2.63 -1.96 -11.56
C ASN A 151 2.77 -2.55 -12.98
N HIS A 152 3.91 -2.31 -13.61
CA HIS A 152 4.19 -2.75 -14.97
C HIS A 152 4.87 -4.13 -15.06
N ASP A 153 5.20 -4.75 -13.93
CA ASP A 153 5.91 -6.05 -13.88
C ASP A 153 4.99 -7.20 -13.52
N ASN A 154 3.76 -6.90 -13.09
CA ASN A 154 2.76 -7.88 -12.69
C ASN A 154 1.46 -7.67 -13.45
N ALA A 155 0.72 -8.75 -13.69
CA ALA A 155 -0.62 -8.66 -14.23
C ALA A 155 -1.50 -7.70 -13.40
N ARG A 156 -2.38 -6.96 -14.07
CA ARG A 156 -3.33 -6.08 -13.37
C ARG A 156 -4.27 -6.90 -12.52
N ASN A 157 -4.78 -6.31 -11.43
CA ASN A 157 -5.66 -6.99 -10.50
C ASN A 157 -6.92 -7.59 -11.17
N PRO A 158 -7.61 -6.88 -12.08
CA PRO A 158 -8.78 -7.43 -12.76
C PRO A 158 -8.45 -8.36 -13.95
N SER A 159 -7.19 -8.78 -14.15
CA SER A 159 -6.82 -9.68 -15.26
C SER A 159 -7.40 -11.09 -15.16
N GLY A 160 -7.55 -11.60 -13.93
CA GLY A 160 -8.11 -12.93 -13.66
C GLY A 160 -9.46 -12.91 -12.95
N ILE A 161 -9.63 -12.04 -11.94
CA ILE A 161 -10.88 -11.91 -11.17
C ILE A 161 -11.47 -10.52 -11.39
N PHE A 162 -12.62 -10.47 -12.06
CA PHE A 162 -13.34 -9.24 -12.32
C PHE A 162 -14.46 -9.00 -11.30
N ASP A 163 -14.10 -8.86 -10.03
CA ASP A 163 -15.03 -8.45 -8.98
C ASP A 163 -14.75 -6.98 -8.58
N PRO A 164 -15.63 -6.04 -8.95
CA PRO A 164 -15.40 -4.62 -8.71
C PRO A 164 -15.30 -4.25 -7.23
N MET A 165 -15.83 -5.06 -6.32
CA MET A 165 -15.75 -4.80 -4.88
C MET A 165 -14.42 -5.26 -4.30
N LEU A 166 -13.89 -6.38 -4.77
CA LEU A 166 -12.53 -6.82 -4.41
C LEU A 166 -11.48 -5.83 -4.92
N ILE A 167 -11.61 -5.38 -6.18
CA ILE A 167 -10.72 -4.36 -6.75
C ILE A 167 -10.80 -3.03 -5.99
N LYS A 168 -12.02 -2.57 -5.64
CA LYS A 168 -12.18 -1.39 -4.78
C LYS A 168 -11.57 -1.59 -3.39
N SER A 169 -11.67 -2.78 -2.80
CA SER A 169 -11.06 -3.06 -1.50
C SER A 169 -9.54 -3.02 -1.55
N ILE A 170 -8.92 -3.55 -2.61
CA ILE A 170 -7.47 -3.44 -2.86
C ILE A 170 -7.06 -1.96 -2.96
N MET A 171 -7.75 -1.16 -3.79
CA MET A 171 -7.51 0.29 -3.89
C MET A 171 -7.68 0.99 -2.53
N THR A 172 -8.69 0.58 -1.75
CA THR A 172 -8.96 1.17 -0.44
C THR A 172 -7.86 0.85 0.56
N TRP A 173 -7.28 -0.36 0.54
CA TRP A 173 -6.10 -0.67 1.36
C TRP A 173 -4.93 0.26 1.03
N THR A 174 -4.59 0.40 -0.25
CA THR A 174 -3.46 1.22 -0.71
C THR A 174 -3.58 2.68 -0.24
N PHE A 175 -4.78 3.27 -0.28
CA PHE A 175 -5.01 4.65 0.18
C PHE A 175 -5.31 4.77 1.68
N GLY A 176 -5.82 3.69 2.27
CA GLY A 176 -6.34 3.64 3.63
C GLY A 176 -5.29 3.38 4.70
N GLY A 177 -4.14 2.83 4.31
CA GLY A 177 -3.06 2.43 5.21
C GLY A 177 -1.90 3.41 5.34
N ASP A 178 -0.80 2.87 5.87
CA ASP A 178 0.48 3.54 5.98
C ASP A 178 1.22 3.60 4.63
N GLY A 179 2.26 4.42 4.59
CA GLY A 179 3.09 4.62 3.40
C GLY A 179 2.53 5.65 2.42
N ILE A 180 3.24 5.81 1.31
CA ILE A 180 2.86 6.70 0.21
C ILE A 180 2.00 5.90 -0.78
N PRO A 181 0.69 6.19 -0.93
CA PRO A 181 -0.16 5.48 -1.87
C PRO A 181 0.26 5.77 -3.30
N THR A 182 0.51 4.73 -4.08
CA THR A 182 0.87 4.81 -5.50
C THR A 182 -0.16 4.07 -6.34
N LEU A 183 -0.64 4.76 -7.38
CA LEU A 183 -1.55 4.24 -8.39
C LEU A 183 -0.77 4.01 -9.69
N TYR A 184 -0.91 2.85 -10.31
CA TYR A 184 -0.40 2.61 -11.66
C TYR A 184 -1.46 3.02 -12.69
N TYR A 185 -1.05 3.78 -13.70
CA TYR A 185 -1.99 4.34 -14.67
C TYR A 185 -2.81 3.24 -15.36
N GLY A 186 -4.06 3.56 -15.70
CA GLY A 186 -5.02 2.60 -16.24
C GLY A 186 -5.81 1.84 -15.17
N GLN A 187 -5.33 1.78 -13.92
CA GLN A 187 -6.09 1.24 -12.80
C GLN A 187 -7.40 2.02 -12.58
N GLU A 188 -7.37 3.34 -12.73
CA GLU A 188 -8.53 4.23 -12.70
C GLU A 188 -9.52 4.02 -13.86
N ALA A 189 -9.03 3.49 -14.98
CA ALA A 189 -9.84 3.13 -16.14
C ALA A 189 -10.36 1.68 -16.07
N GLY A 190 -9.89 0.90 -15.11
CA GLY A 190 -10.26 -0.52 -14.96
C GLY A 190 -9.57 -1.44 -15.95
N TYR A 191 -8.37 -1.07 -16.42
CA TYR A 191 -7.56 -1.95 -17.27
C TYR A 191 -7.28 -3.30 -16.62
N SER A 192 -7.20 -4.34 -17.45
CA SER A 192 -7.17 -5.75 -17.02
C SER A 192 -6.14 -6.59 -17.76
N GLY A 193 -5.08 -5.98 -18.29
CA GLY A 193 -3.98 -6.67 -18.93
C GLY A 193 -3.31 -7.72 -18.02
N GLY A 194 -2.91 -8.84 -18.63
CA GLY A 194 -2.10 -9.88 -17.98
C GLY A 194 -0.66 -9.42 -17.72
N ASN A 195 0.28 -10.35 -17.60
CA ASN A 195 1.71 -10.03 -17.45
C ASN A 195 2.26 -9.25 -18.65
N ASP A 196 3.49 -8.73 -18.51
CA ASP A 196 4.22 -8.04 -19.58
C ASP A 196 4.12 -8.82 -20.92
N PRO A 197 3.75 -8.16 -22.04
CA PRO A 197 3.54 -6.71 -22.22
C PRO A 197 2.10 -6.23 -22.04
N MET A 198 1.19 -7.12 -21.65
CA MET A 198 -0.25 -6.85 -21.66
C MET A 198 -0.69 -5.81 -20.62
N ASN A 199 0.08 -5.63 -19.54
CA ASN A 199 -0.13 -4.61 -18.49
C ASN A 199 0.41 -3.21 -18.84
N ARG A 200 0.82 -2.98 -20.10
CA ARG A 200 1.32 -1.69 -20.61
C ARG A 200 0.33 -1.07 -21.61
N GLU A 201 -0.96 -1.18 -21.33
CA GLU A 201 -2.02 -0.68 -22.21
C GLU A 201 -1.98 0.85 -22.31
N ALA A 202 -2.19 1.40 -23.50
CA ALA A 202 -2.04 2.84 -23.69
C ALA A 202 -3.26 3.64 -23.22
N LEU A 203 -3.06 4.47 -22.19
CA LEU A 203 -4.12 5.23 -21.51
C LEU A 203 -4.96 6.10 -22.46
N TRP A 204 -4.36 6.64 -23.52
CA TRP A 204 -5.04 7.55 -24.45
C TRP A 204 -6.25 6.90 -25.14
N PHE A 205 -6.32 5.56 -25.24
CA PHE A 205 -7.49 4.86 -25.78
C PHE A 205 -8.74 4.97 -24.90
N THR A 206 -8.60 5.35 -23.63
CA THR A 206 -9.72 5.65 -22.73
C THR A 206 -10.37 7.02 -23.01
N SER A 207 -9.76 7.82 -23.89
CA SER A 207 -10.08 9.25 -24.06
C SER A 207 -9.98 10.05 -22.75
N TYR A 208 -9.24 9.54 -21.76
CA TYR A 208 -9.09 10.13 -20.44
C TYR A 208 -10.43 10.38 -19.72
N SER A 209 -11.41 9.50 -19.93
CA SER A 209 -12.73 9.66 -19.31
C SER A 209 -12.63 9.65 -17.79
N THR A 210 -13.11 10.72 -17.16
CA THR A 210 -13.26 10.82 -15.70
C THR A 210 -14.61 10.28 -15.21
N ASP A 211 -15.50 9.90 -16.14
CA ASP A 211 -16.84 9.40 -15.85
C ASP A 211 -16.88 7.87 -15.73
N VAL A 212 -15.84 7.30 -15.10
CA VAL A 212 -15.70 5.85 -14.91
C VAL A 212 -15.66 5.49 -13.42
N MET A 213 -16.07 4.27 -13.11
CA MET A 213 -16.30 3.80 -11.74
C MET A 213 -15.05 3.97 -10.85
N TYR A 214 -13.90 3.47 -11.30
CA TYR A 214 -12.68 3.49 -10.47
C TYR A 214 -12.08 4.89 -10.36
N TYR A 215 -12.12 5.71 -11.42
CA TYR A 215 -11.72 7.12 -11.35
C TYR A 215 -12.48 7.87 -10.24
N LYS A 216 -13.82 7.80 -10.24
CA LYS A 216 -14.64 8.45 -9.20
C LYS A 216 -14.34 7.89 -7.82
N PHE A 217 -14.14 6.59 -7.72
CA PHE A 217 -13.84 5.91 -6.45
C PHE A 217 -12.47 6.33 -5.87
N ILE A 218 -11.41 6.30 -6.67
CA ILE A 218 -10.06 6.76 -6.27
C ILE A 218 -10.07 8.24 -5.93
N THR A 219 -10.87 9.05 -6.63
CA THR A 219 -11.07 10.47 -6.30
C THR A 219 -11.61 10.63 -4.88
N LYS A 220 -12.66 9.87 -4.49
CA LYS A 220 -13.19 9.88 -3.12
C LYS A 220 -12.16 9.40 -2.09
N LEU A 221 -11.42 8.32 -2.38
CA LEU A 221 -10.36 7.80 -1.51
C LEU A 221 -9.26 8.85 -1.24
N ASN A 222 -8.77 9.49 -2.29
CA ASN A 222 -7.72 10.50 -2.15
C ASN A 222 -8.24 11.75 -1.41
N GLN A 223 -9.51 12.13 -1.61
CA GLN A 223 -10.14 13.19 -0.82
C GLN A 223 -10.25 12.81 0.66
N ALA A 224 -10.63 11.56 0.97
CA ALA A 224 -10.68 11.05 2.34
C ALA A 224 -9.31 11.14 3.04
N ARG A 225 -8.25 10.67 2.38
CA ARG A 225 -6.88 10.75 2.89
C ARG A 225 -6.42 12.21 3.06
N LYS A 226 -6.77 13.12 2.14
CA LYS A 226 -6.46 14.56 2.27
C LYS A 226 -7.17 15.20 3.48
N MET A 227 -8.42 14.84 3.75
CA MET A 227 -9.11 15.32 4.96
C MET A 227 -8.43 14.80 6.22
N ALA A 228 -8.04 13.53 6.25
CA ALA A 228 -7.30 12.95 7.37
C ALA A 228 -5.95 13.65 7.62
N LEU A 229 -5.24 14.04 6.56
CA LEU A 229 -3.98 14.81 6.62
C LEU A 229 -4.17 16.29 7.02
N ALA A 230 -5.33 16.86 6.75
CA ALA A 230 -5.64 18.25 7.07
C ALA A 230 -5.84 18.44 8.59
N ASP A 231 -6.32 17.42 9.28
CA ASP A 231 -6.42 17.40 10.74
C ASP A 231 -5.02 17.33 11.38
N LYS A 232 -4.52 18.49 11.81
CA LYS A 232 -3.21 18.60 12.46
C LYS A 232 -3.16 17.99 13.85
N THR A 233 -4.32 17.80 14.50
CA THR A 233 -4.38 17.16 15.82
C THR A 233 -4.23 15.65 15.72
N ALA A 234 -4.70 15.07 14.61
CA ALA A 234 -4.66 13.64 14.37
C ALA A 234 -3.25 13.08 14.07
N LYS A 235 -2.31 13.93 13.63
CA LYS A 235 -0.93 13.52 13.27
C LYS A 235 -0.89 12.35 12.28
N PHE A 236 -1.84 12.30 11.34
CA PHE A 236 -2.06 11.18 10.43
C PHE A 236 -0.78 10.71 9.69
N ALA A 237 0.08 11.64 9.26
CA ALA A 237 1.31 11.31 8.54
C ALA A 237 2.39 10.63 9.41
N SER A 238 2.34 10.77 10.73
CA SER A 238 3.36 10.27 11.67
C SER A 238 2.85 9.20 12.63
N THR A 239 1.54 8.92 12.64
CA THR A 239 0.94 7.89 13.48
C THR A 239 0.73 6.63 12.64
N PRO A 240 1.38 5.49 12.94
CA PRO A 240 1.17 4.24 12.23
C PRO A 240 -0.29 3.77 12.28
N ALA A 241 -0.70 3.03 11.25
CA ALA A 241 -1.98 2.37 11.21
C ALA A 241 -1.98 1.12 12.11
N GLU A 242 -3.11 0.84 12.74
CA GLU A 242 -3.30 -0.32 13.62
C GLU A 242 -4.46 -1.19 13.13
N VAL A 243 -4.31 -2.51 13.20
CA VAL A 243 -5.44 -3.41 12.95
C VAL A 243 -6.38 -3.33 14.14
N ALA A 244 -7.53 -2.68 13.95
CA ALA A 244 -8.55 -2.52 14.97
C ALA A 244 -9.29 -3.84 15.26
N SER A 245 -9.60 -4.60 14.21
CA SER A 245 -10.28 -5.89 14.32
C SER A 245 -10.13 -6.67 13.02
N SER A 246 -10.12 -7.99 13.09
CA SER A 246 -10.13 -8.86 11.92
C SER A 246 -10.86 -10.17 12.19
N THR A 247 -11.47 -10.72 11.13
CA THR A 247 -11.98 -12.10 11.06
C THR A 247 -11.38 -12.76 9.81
N SER A 248 -11.79 -13.98 9.46
CA SER A 248 -11.35 -14.63 8.21
C SER A 248 -11.70 -13.84 6.94
N HIS A 249 -12.74 -13.00 6.97
CA HIS A 249 -13.28 -12.28 5.81
C HIS A 249 -13.38 -10.77 5.96
N HIS A 250 -13.02 -10.22 7.13
CA HIS A 250 -13.14 -8.79 7.40
C HIS A 250 -11.87 -8.28 8.07
N ILE A 251 -11.47 -7.06 7.73
CA ILE A 251 -10.39 -6.36 8.40
C ILE A 251 -10.73 -4.88 8.55
N ALA A 252 -10.40 -4.32 9.71
CA ALA A 252 -10.54 -2.92 10.03
C ALA A 252 -9.18 -2.36 10.40
N LEU A 253 -8.74 -1.32 9.69
CA LEU A 253 -7.50 -0.61 9.93
C LEU A 253 -7.83 0.79 10.47
N SER A 254 -7.38 1.08 11.68
CA SER A 254 -7.53 2.39 12.32
C SER A 254 -6.27 3.21 12.13
N LYS A 255 -6.41 4.37 11.51
CA LYS A 255 -5.37 5.39 11.34
C LYS A 255 -6.03 6.76 11.52
N TYR A 256 -6.19 7.16 12.78
CA TYR A 256 -7.00 8.34 13.15
C TYR A 256 -6.65 9.58 12.32
N PRO A 257 -7.66 10.31 11.78
CA PRO A 257 -9.09 10.18 12.05
C PRO A 257 -9.82 9.20 11.11
N MET A 258 -9.08 8.37 10.37
CA MET A 258 -9.63 7.47 9.36
C MET A 258 -9.77 6.03 9.88
N LEU A 259 -10.91 5.41 9.61
CA LEU A 259 -11.14 3.97 9.83
C LEU A 259 -11.48 3.31 8.50
N THR A 260 -10.56 2.47 8.02
CA THR A 260 -10.71 1.71 6.77
C THR A 260 -11.27 0.34 7.10
N VAL A 261 -12.33 -0.09 6.41
CA VAL A 261 -13.05 -1.33 6.71
C VAL A 261 -13.29 -2.10 5.41
N LEU A 262 -12.75 -3.31 5.34
CA LEU A 262 -12.66 -4.10 4.10
C LEU A 262 -13.19 -5.51 4.31
N THR A 263 -13.60 -6.12 3.20
CA THR A 263 -13.98 -7.53 3.13
C THR A 263 -13.51 -8.17 1.82
N ASN A 264 -13.20 -9.46 1.86
CA ASN A 264 -12.86 -10.25 0.69
C ASN A 264 -14.05 -11.13 0.21
N SER A 265 -15.27 -10.83 0.64
CA SER A 265 -16.48 -11.60 0.26
C SER A 265 -17.00 -11.33 -1.16
N GLY A 266 -16.56 -10.24 -1.81
CA GLY A 266 -16.94 -9.92 -3.19
C GLY A 266 -18.35 -9.35 -3.38
N ASN A 267 -18.67 -8.97 -4.61
CA ASN A 267 -19.89 -8.26 -4.98
C ASN A 267 -21.16 -9.13 -4.93
N ALA A 268 -21.02 -10.45 -5.00
CA ALA A 268 -22.12 -11.40 -4.92
C ALA A 268 -22.52 -11.75 -3.47
N SER A 269 -21.82 -11.18 -2.47
CA SER A 269 -22.08 -11.48 -1.07
C SER A 269 -23.43 -10.93 -0.60
N ALA A 270 -24.07 -11.63 0.33
CA ALA A 270 -25.17 -11.07 1.10
C ALA A 270 -24.71 -9.86 1.92
N ASN A 271 -25.66 -9.08 2.44
CA ASN A 271 -25.34 -8.04 3.41
C ASN A 271 -24.86 -8.67 4.71
N VAL A 272 -23.70 -8.23 5.20
CA VAL A 272 -23.10 -8.75 6.43
C VAL A 272 -22.98 -7.62 7.44
N GLN A 273 -23.45 -7.86 8.65
CA GLN A 273 -23.21 -6.98 9.79
C GLN A 273 -21.95 -7.41 10.53
N TRP A 274 -21.14 -6.43 10.92
CA TRP A 274 -19.94 -6.64 11.70
C TRP A 274 -19.79 -5.51 12.71
N SER A 275 -19.32 -5.82 13.91
CA SER A 275 -19.04 -4.82 14.95
C SER A 275 -17.54 -4.76 15.20
N ILE A 276 -16.93 -3.61 14.93
CA ILE A 276 -15.50 -3.38 15.10
C ILE A 276 -15.25 -2.97 16.55
N THR A 277 -14.54 -3.78 17.32
CA THR A 277 -14.42 -3.62 18.78
C THR A 277 -13.35 -2.63 19.23
N ASN A 278 -12.22 -2.49 18.50
CA ASN A 278 -11.10 -1.62 18.91
C ASN A 278 -10.81 -0.53 17.88
N SER A 279 -11.84 0.20 17.43
CA SER A 279 -11.67 1.26 16.43
C SER A 279 -10.80 2.44 16.88
N GLY A 280 -10.69 2.67 18.20
CA GLY A 280 -10.02 3.82 18.80
C GLY A 280 -10.90 5.08 18.88
N PHE A 281 -12.11 5.06 18.32
CA PHE A 281 -13.06 6.16 18.44
C PHE A 281 -13.85 6.07 19.74
N LYS A 282 -14.20 7.24 20.30
CA LYS A 282 -14.98 7.33 21.53
C LYS A 282 -16.46 7.06 21.26
N SER A 283 -17.14 6.49 22.25
CA SER A 283 -18.59 6.31 22.24
C SER A 283 -19.33 7.62 21.92
N GLY A 284 -20.40 7.53 21.14
CA GLY A 284 -21.23 8.66 20.76
C GLY A 284 -20.72 9.47 19.56
N VAL A 285 -19.45 9.30 19.15
CA VAL A 285 -18.91 9.91 17.93
C VAL A 285 -19.71 9.43 16.71
N THR A 286 -20.07 10.35 15.82
CA THR A 286 -20.71 10.02 14.55
C THR A 286 -19.65 9.94 13.46
N LEU A 287 -19.56 8.78 12.83
CA LEU A 287 -18.68 8.49 11.70
C LEU A 287 -19.49 8.46 10.40
N VAL A 288 -18.89 8.91 9.31
CA VAL A 288 -19.51 8.96 7.97
C VAL A 288 -18.69 8.12 7.00
N ASP A 289 -19.35 7.17 6.33
CA ASP A 289 -18.77 6.41 5.22
C ASP A 289 -18.65 7.31 3.99
N VAL A 290 -17.45 7.84 3.77
CA VAL A 290 -17.18 8.80 2.70
C VAL A 290 -17.03 8.16 1.32
N LEU A 291 -17.03 6.83 1.23
CA LEU A 291 -17.02 6.12 -0.05
C LEU A 291 -18.44 5.87 -0.57
N SER A 292 -19.39 5.69 0.34
CA SER A 292 -20.81 5.53 0.01
C SER A 292 -21.39 6.74 -0.73
N ASP A 293 -22.28 6.51 -1.69
CA ASP A 293 -22.95 7.61 -2.40
C ASP A 293 -23.96 8.36 -1.50
N ALA A 294 -24.54 7.67 -0.52
CA ALA A 294 -25.48 8.25 0.44
C ALA A 294 -24.80 8.93 1.64
N CYS A 295 -23.46 8.84 1.76
CA CYS A 295 -22.71 9.33 2.92
C CYS A 295 -23.30 8.79 4.23
N GLU A 296 -23.46 7.46 4.29
CA GLU A 296 -24.10 6.77 5.41
C GLU A 296 -23.36 7.05 6.72
N SER A 297 -24.11 7.28 7.79
CA SER A 297 -23.52 7.59 9.09
C SER A 297 -23.78 6.46 10.08
N VAL A 298 -22.80 6.21 10.94
CA VAL A 298 -22.90 5.26 12.06
C VAL A 298 -22.45 5.97 13.32
N GLN A 299 -23.09 5.66 14.44
CA GLN A 299 -22.66 6.16 15.74
C GLN A 299 -21.84 5.08 16.45
N VAL A 300 -20.72 5.48 17.06
CA VAL A 300 -19.95 4.58 17.91
C VAL A 300 -20.80 4.21 19.12
N ALA A 301 -20.99 2.91 19.37
CA ALA A 301 -21.86 2.37 20.41
C ALA A 301 -21.36 2.70 21.83
N SER A 302 -22.19 2.45 22.84
CA SER A 302 -21.86 2.69 24.26
C SER A 302 -20.65 1.90 24.75
N ASP A 303 -20.39 0.74 24.16
CA ASP A 303 -19.24 -0.12 24.45
C ASP A 303 -17.99 0.24 23.64
N GLY A 304 -18.04 1.30 22.82
CA GLY A 304 -16.94 1.73 21.95
C GLY A 304 -16.88 1.01 20.59
N SER A 305 -17.78 0.06 20.33
CA SER A 305 -17.80 -0.67 19.06
C SER A 305 -18.40 0.16 17.92
N VAL A 306 -17.93 -0.08 16.70
CA VAL A 306 -18.45 0.57 15.48
C VAL A 306 -19.27 -0.44 14.69
N PRO A 307 -20.61 -0.30 14.62
CA PRO A 307 -21.45 -1.17 13.82
C PRO A 307 -21.29 -0.85 12.34
N VAL A 308 -21.00 -1.86 11.54
CA VAL A 308 -20.80 -1.77 10.10
C VAL A 308 -21.72 -2.76 9.39
N THR A 309 -22.29 -2.34 8.26
CA THR A 309 -23.01 -3.23 7.34
C THR A 309 -22.35 -3.18 5.97
N PHE A 310 -21.73 -4.28 5.54
CA PHE A 310 -21.28 -4.44 4.17
C PHE A 310 -22.48 -4.64 3.26
N LYS A 311 -22.59 -3.81 2.21
CA LYS A 311 -23.60 -3.95 1.16
C LYS A 311 -22.91 -4.47 -0.08
N ALA A 312 -23.19 -5.72 -0.46
CA ALA A 312 -22.56 -6.39 -1.60
C ALA A 312 -21.01 -6.26 -1.57
N GLY A 313 -20.37 -6.54 -0.42
CA GLY A 313 -18.91 -6.50 -0.29
C GLY A 313 -18.24 -5.11 -0.43
N ALA A 314 -19.00 -4.02 -0.50
CA ALA A 314 -18.41 -2.69 -0.73
C ALA A 314 -17.48 -2.24 0.42
N PRO A 315 -16.24 -1.80 0.12
CA PRO A 315 -15.33 -1.28 1.14
C PRO A 315 -15.81 0.07 1.68
N LYS A 316 -15.37 0.38 2.89
CA LYS A 316 -15.78 1.60 3.60
C LYS A 316 -14.57 2.34 4.14
N VAL A 317 -14.66 3.66 4.11
CA VAL A 317 -13.75 4.54 4.84
C VAL A 317 -14.60 5.49 5.65
N TYR A 318 -14.42 5.42 6.96
CA TYR A 318 -15.12 6.25 7.93
C TYR A 318 -14.23 7.41 8.38
N LEU A 319 -14.82 8.61 8.43
CA LEU A 319 -14.25 9.79 9.06
C LEU A 319 -15.27 10.36 10.05
N PRO A 320 -14.84 10.95 11.17
CA PRO A 320 -15.76 11.64 12.07
C PRO A 320 -16.33 12.87 11.36
N THR A 321 -17.56 13.25 11.69
CA THR A 321 -18.22 14.44 11.12
C THR A 321 -17.39 15.72 11.29
N THR A 322 -16.57 15.79 12.34
CA THR A 322 -15.63 16.90 12.61
C THR A 322 -14.48 17.01 11.61
N SER A 323 -14.12 15.93 10.92
CA SER A 323 -13.11 15.95 9.85
C SER A 323 -13.68 16.34 8.49
N LEU A 324 -15.02 16.42 8.34
CA LEU A 324 -15.67 16.82 7.09
C LEU A 324 -15.77 18.34 6.98
N ASN A 325 -15.73 18.86 5.76
CA ASN A 325 -16.00 20.27 5.48
C ASN A 325 -17.01 20.42 4.34
N SER A 326 -17.63 21.59 4.20
CA SER A 326 -18.69 21.82 3.21
C SER A 326 -18.24 21.64 1.75
N THR A 327 -16.93 21.68 1.48
CA THR A 327 -16.34 21.51 0.15
C THR A 327 -15.79 20.10 -0.11
N SER A 328 -15.84 19.19 0.87
CA SER A 328 -15.31 17.83 0.74
C SER A 328 -16.36 16.83 0.25
N VAL A 329 -15.92 15.61 -0.07
CA VAL A 329 -16.84 14.46 -0.16
C VAL A 329 -17.68 14.40 1.11
N CYS A 330 -18.99 14.18 0.93
CA CYS A 330 -19.98 14.20 2.01
C CYS A 330 -20.11 15.53 2.77
N GLY A 331 -19.74 16.67 2.17
CA GLY A 331 -19.77 17.98 2.85
C GLY A 331 -21.14 18.44 3.37
N THR A 332 -22.24 17.91 2.83
CA THR A 332 -23.60 18.13 3.37
C THR A 332 -23.79 17.57 4.79
N LYS A 333 -22.96 16.60 5.20
CA LYS A 333 -22.96 16.02 6.54
C LYS A 333 -22.16 16.83 7.55
N ALA A 334 -21.39 17.83 7.13
CA ALA A 334 -20.56 18.65 8.01
C ALA A 334 -21.39 19.58 8.93
N GLN A 335 -22.66 19.88 8.61
CA GLN A 335 -23.48 20.84 9.34
C GLN A 335 -24.41 20.25 10.42
N ALA A 336 -24.60 18.92 10.44
CA ALA A 336 -25.52 18.26 11.39
C ALA A 336 -25.00 18.19 12.84
N SER A 337 -23.72 18.53 13.09
CA SER A 337 -23.07 18.44 14.41
C SER A 337 -23.00 19.77 15.19
N SER A 338 -23.47 20.89 14.62
CA SER A 338 -23.41 22.21 15.28
C SER A 338 -24.46 22.45 16.38
N GLY A 339 -25.32 21.45 16.67
CA GLY A 339 -26.43 21.56 17.62
C GLY A 339 -26.21 20.98 19.02
N SER A 340 -25.08 20.34 19.32
CA SER A 340 -24.81 19.80 20.67
C SER A 340 -23.33 19.80 21.00
N SER A 341 -22.84 20.90 21.57
CA SER A 341 -21.50 20.99 22.12
C SER A 341 -21.38 20.16 23.40
N SER A 342 -20.73 19.00 23.33
CA SER A 342 -19.94 18.49 24.44
C SER A 342 -18.50 18.32 23.96
N SER A 343 -17.60 19.10 24.56
CA SER A 343 -16.17 19.08 24.32
C SER A 343 -15.57 17.81 24.93
N ALA A 344 -15.69 16.67 24.24
CA ALA A 344 -14.87 15.50 24.54
C ALA A 344 -13.58 15.61 23.73
N GLN A 345 -12.45 15.84 24.39
CA GLN A 345 -11.14 15.88 23.75
C GLN A 345 -10.89 14.58 22.98
N ASP A 346 -10.74 14.67 21.67
CA ASP A 346 -10.38 13.56 20.78
C ASP A 346 -8.90 13.19 20.97
N SER A 347 -8.65 12.07 21.63
CA SER A 347 -7.32 11.47 21.64
C SER A 347 -7.48 9.96 21.63
N ALA A 348 -7.08 9.33 20.53
CA ALA A 348 -7.01 7.88 20.41
C ALA A 348 -5.80 7.36 21.19
N ALA A 349 -6.05 6.54 22.22
CA ALA A 349 -5.01 5.77 22.89
C ALA A 349 -5.33 4.28 22.68
N PHE A 350 -4.54 3.61 21.86
CA PHE A 350 -4.60 2.15 21.72
C PHE A 350 -3.99 1.50 22.96
N HIS A 351 -4.71 0.58 23.59
CA HIS A 351 -4.12 -0.35 24.55
C HIS A 351 -3.67 -1.58 23.78
N SER A 352 -2.35 -1.78 23.67
CA SER A 352 -1.77 -3.02 23.16
C SER A 352 -2.18 -4.18 24.07
N GLN A 353 -2.96 -5.13 23.55
CA GLN A 353 -3.04 -6.46 24.13
C GLN A 353 -2.09 -7.37 23.35
N ALA A 354 -1.10 -7.92 24.04
CA ALA A 354 -0.19 -8.90 23.48
C ALA A 354 -0.98 -10.17 23.12
N VAL A 355 -1.14 -10.43 21.82
CA VAL A 355 -1.63 -11.71 21.33
C VAL A 355 -0.44 -12.67 21.27
N THR A 356 -0.41 -13.64 22.16
CA THR A 356 0.54 -14.77 22.09
C THR A 356 0.10 -15.69 20.96
N SER A 357 0.66 -15.52 19.77
CA SER A 357 0.47 -16.44 18.65
C SER A 357 1.53 -17.54 18.70
N SER A 358 1.10 -18.78 18.96
CA SER A 358 1.90 -19.98 18.79
C SER A 358 2.22 -20.17 17.31
N VAL A 359 3.47 -19.93 16.92
CA VAL A 359 3.96 -20.12 15.56
C VAL A 359 4.03 -21.61 15.25
N ILE A 360 3.15 -22.11 14.37
CA ILE A 360 3.40 -23.34 13.63
C ILE A 360 4.15 -22.94 12.37
N LEU A 361 5.45 -23.21 12.37
CA LEU A 361 6.33 -23.05 11.22
C LEU A 361 6.01 -24.18 10.21
N SER A 362 5.13 -23.93 9.25
CA SER A 362 4.99 -24.80 8.07
C SER A 362 5.84 -24.24 6.94
N VAL A 363 6.93 -24.95 6.65
CA VAL A 363 7.74 -24.76 5.45
C VAL A 363 6.89 -25.13 4.24
N LEU A 364 6.45 -24.13 3.48
CA LEU A 364 5.94 -24.32 2.12
C LEU A 364 7.03 -23.88 1.14
N ALA A 365 7.93 -24.81 0.83
CA ALA A 365 8.68 -24.80 -0.41
C ALA A 365 7.78 -25.41 -1.48
N SER A 366 7.27 -24.61 -2.43
CA SER A 366 6.70 -25.11 -3.70
C SER A 366 6.59 -23.99 -4.73
N ALA A 367 7.35 -24.18 -5.82
CA ALA A 367 7.18 -23.66 -7.17
C ALA A 367 7.44 -22.15 -7.41
N PHE A 368 8.73 -21.80 -7.39
CA PHE A 368 9.26 -20.90 -8.40
C PHE A 368 9.21 -21.61 -9.77
N ALA A 369 8.36 -21.11 -10.65
CA ALA A 369 8.49 -21.23 -12.09
C ALA A 369 7.68 -20.10 -12.73
N PHE A 370 8.37 -19.26 -13.52
CA PHE A 370 7.87 -18.10 -14.27
C PHE A 370 7.54 -16.82 -13.48
N PHE A 371 8.55 -16.23 -12.83
CA PHE A 371 8.65 -14.76 -12.65
C PHE A 371 10.11 -14.31 -12.79
N ALA A 372 10.75 -14.79 -13.85
CA ALA A 372 12.03 -14.29 -14.34
C ALA A 372 11.89 -14.25 -15.87
N LEU A 373 11.35 -13.16 -16.39
CA LEU A 373 11.34 -12.73 -17.79
C LEU A 373 10.57 -11.41 -17.83
N ALA A 374 11.27 -10.34 -17.45
CA ALA A 374 11.21 -9.07 -18.17
C ALA A 374 12.57 -8.90 -18.85
#